data_AF-A0AAW3U1M0-F1
#
_entry.id   AF-A0AAW3U1M0-F1
#
_cell.length_a   1.000
_cell.length_b   1.000
_cell.length_c   1.000
_cell.angle_alpha   90.00
_cell.angle_beta   90.00
_cell.angle_gamma   90.00
#
_symmetry.space_group_name_H-M   'P 1'
#
loop_
_entity.id
_entity.type
_entity.pdbx_description
1 polymer ?
#
loop_
_entity_poly.entity_id
_entity_poly.type
_entity_poly.pdbx_seq_one_letter_code
_entity_poly.pdbx_strand_id
1 'polypeptide(L)'
;MRKTIDWAALPPTAKLCLEVARIHDGLVKTEHGYIGRTAAPETDQRFGAVVVAALMRDELATSDAIDERLVVLTDAAIALFDFEHTNTEVGS
;
A
#
# COMPACT_ATOMS: atom_id res chain seq x y z
N MET A 1 -7.30 11.95 17.85
CA MET A 1 -5.99 11.36 18.19
C MET A 1 -5.43 10.79 16.89
N ARG A 2 -4.48 11.47 16.24
CA ARG A 2 -3.76 10.92 15.07
C ARG A 2 -2.84 9.83 15.60
N LYS A 3 -3.06 8.57 15.21
CA LYS A 3 -2.08 7.51 15.47
C LYS A 3 -0.93 7.73 14.50
N THR A 4 0.25 8.04 15.00
CA THR A 4 1.46 8.01 14.19
C THR A 4 1.74 6.54 13.86
N ILE A 5 1.58 6.15 12.60
CA ILE A 5 1.89 4.81 12.14
C ILE A 5 3.38 4.73 11.88
N ASP A 6 4.03 3.72 12.44
CA ASP A 6 5.44 3.43 12.24
C ASP A 6 5.58 2.30 11.21
N TRP A 7 6.46 2.50 10.22
CA TRP A 7 6.80 1.49 9.24
C TRP A 7 7.26 0.19 9.92
N ALA A 8 8.06 0.29 10.98
CA ALA A 8 8.55 -0.89 11.70
C ALA A 8 7.42 -1.77 12.25
N ALA A 9 6.29 -1.16 12.66
CA ALA A 9 5.13 -1.84 13.23
C ALA A 9 4.21 -2.49 12.19
N LEU A 10 4.40 -2.21 10.89
CA LEU A 10 3.57 -2.82 9.84
C LEU A 10 3.91 -4.31 9.64
N PRO A 11 2.90 -5.18 9.48
CA PRO A 11 3.12 -6.57 9.09
C PRO A 11 3.89 -6.68 7.76
N PRO A 12 4.72 -7.71 7.56
CA PRO A 12 5.49 -7.87 6.31
C PRO A 12 4.63 -7.84 5.04
N THR A 13 3.44 -8.44 5.11
CA THR A 13 2.48 -8.46 4.00
C THR A 13 1.90 -7.08 3.68
N ALA A 14 1.73 -6.23 4.69
CA ALA A 14 1.26 -4.85 4.52
C ALA A 14 2.34 -3.97 3.90
N LYS A 15 3.61 -4.14 4.32
CA LYS A 15 4.77 -3.48 3.71
C LYS A 15 4.89 -3.83 2.23
N LEU A 16 4.88 -5.12 1.90
CA LEU A 16 4.92 -5.58 0.51
C LEU A 16 3.73 -5.06 -0.31
N CYS A 17 2.54 -5.02 0.29
CA CYS A 17 1.35 -4.46 -0.37
C CYS A 17 1.50 -2.97 -0.69
N LEU A 18 2.06 -2.19 0.23
CA LEU A 18 2.37 -0.77 0.01
C LEU A 18 3.46 -0.59 -1.04
N GLU A 19 4.52 -1.41 -1.02
CA GLU A 19 5.61 -1.35 -1.99
C GLU A 19 5.11 -1.61 -3.42
N VAL A 20 4.32 -2.68 -3.59
CA VAL A 20 3.70 -2.99 -4.90
C VAL A 20 2.74 -1.88 -5.33
N ALA A 21 1.93 -1.35 -4.41
CA ALA A 21 1.08 -0.21 -4.71
C ALA A 21 1.90 1.01 -5.15
N ARG A 22 3.05 1.30 -4.53
CA ARG A 22 3.93 2.40 -4.93
C ARG A 22 4.52 2.18 -6.32
N ILE A 23 5.03 0.97 -6.59
CA ILE A 23 5.65 0.62 -7.88
C ILE A 23 4.64 0.69 -9.03
N HIS A 24 3.40 0.26 -8.78
CA HIS A 24 2.36 0.14 -9.80
C HIS A 24 1.38 1.32 -9.85
N ASP A 25 1.62 2.41 -9.11
CA ASP A 25 0.71 3.55 -9.02
C ASP A 25 -0.71 3.16 -8.54
N GLY A 26 -0.73 2.32 -7.50
CA GLY A 26 -1.92 1.80 -6.84
C GLY A 26 -2.12 0.30 -7.01
N LEU A 27 -3.24 -0.17 -6.50
CA LEU A 27 -3.72 -1.54 -6.62
C LEU A 27 -5.07 -1.54 -7.33
N VAL A 28 -5.35 -2.61 -8.07
CA VAL A 28 -6.66 -2.84 -8.66
C VAL A 28 -7.30 -4.08 -8.03
N LYS A 29 -8.58 -3.95 -7.67
CA LYS A 29 -9.41 -5.04 -7.18
C LYS A 29 -9.81 -5.96 -8.34
N THR A 30 -9.57 -7.25 -8.14
CA THR A 30 -9.91 -8.35 -9.04
C THR A 30 -10.82 -9.35 -8.32
N GLU A 31 -11.28 -10.37 -9.03
CA GLU A 31 -12.05 -11.48 -8.44
C GLU A 31 -11.26 -12.26 -7.38
N HIS A 32 -9.92 -12.24 -7.46
CA HIS A 32 -9.03 -13.04 -6.60
C HIS A 32 -8.28 -12.23 -5.55
N GLY A 33 -8.59 -10.94 -5.41
CA GLY A 33 -7.92 -10.02 -4.49
C GLY A 33 -7.40 -8.78 -5.21
N TYR A 34 -6.30 -8.21 -4.71
CA TYR A 34 -5.73 -6.97 -5.21
C TYR A 34 -4.36 -7.23 -5.84
N ILE A 35 -4.12 -6.65 -7.00
CA ILE A 35 -2.82 -6.69 -7.69
C ILE A 35 -2.35 -5.27 -7.96
N GLY A 36 -1.06 -5.08 -8.28
CA GLY A 36 -0.56 -3.79 -8.76
C GLY A 36 -1.39 -3.30 -9.96
N ARG A 37 -1.77 -2.02 -9.97
CA ARG A 37 -2.64 -1.45 -11.02
C ARG A 37 -2.10 -1.69 -12.44
N THR A 38 -0.78 -1.63 -12.61
CA THR A 38 -0.10 -1.88 -13.89
C THR A 38 0.55 -3.27 -13.98
N ALA A 39 0.27 -4.16 -13.03
CA ALA A 39 0.79 -5.53 -13.05
C ALA A 39 0.05 -6.39 -14.08
N ALA A 40 0.72 -7.42 -14.61
CA ALA A 40 0.09 -8.39 -15.49
C ALA A 40 -1.07 -9.11 -14.75
N PRO A 41 -2.24 -9.30 -15.37
CA PRO A 41 -3.40 -9.93 -14.71
C PRO A 41 -3.12 -11.34 -14.16
N GLU A 42 -2.24 -12.10 -14.84
CA GLU A 42 -1.81 -13.41 -14.41
C GLU A 42 -0.84 -13.42 -13.22
N THR A 43 -0.37 -12.26 -12.74
CA THR A 43 0.63 -12.17 -11.65
C THR A 43 0.22 -12.97 -10.41
N ASP A 44 1.13 -13.80 -9.90
CA ASP A 44 0.92 -14.53 -8.65
C ASP A 44 0.97 -13.63 -7.41
N GLN A 45 1.49 -12.42 -7.55
CA GLN A 45 1.57 -11.44 -6.47
C GLN A 45 0.21 -10.77 -6.24
N ARG A 46 -0.60 -11.40 -5.39
CA ARG A 46 -1.96 -10.98 -5.03
C ARG A 46 -2.07 -10.71 -3.53
N PHE A 47 -2.81 -9.66 -3.18
CA PHE A 47 -3.08 -9.29 -1.79
C PHE A 47 -4.54 -9.55 -1.44
N GLY A 48 -4.76 -10.15 -0.27
CA GLY A 48 -6.11 -10.37 0.25
C GLY A 48 -6.78 -9.07 0.69
N ALA A 49 -8.12 -9.06 0.63
CA ALA A 49 -8.91 -7.89 1.01
C ALA A 49 -8.69 -7.42 2.44
N VAL A 50 -8.35 -8.33 3.37
CA VAL A 50 -8.08 -8.00 4.77
C VAL A 50 -6.86 -7.08 4.91
N VAL A 51 -5.80 -7.32 4.14
CA VAL A 51 -4.59 -6.49 4.18
C VAL A 51 -4.90 -5.09 3.65
N VAL A 52 -5.58 -5.00 2.51
CA VAL A 52 -5.96 -3.71 1.91
C VAL A 52 -6.92 -2.93 2.79
N ALA A 53 -7.90 -3.59 3.41
CA ALA A 53 -8.81 -2.96 4.36
C ALA A 53 -8.10 -2.42 5.61
N ALA A 54 -7.07 -3.13 6.11
CA ALA A 54 -6.24 -2.63 7.20
C ALA A 54 -5.49 -1.36 6.81
N LEU A 55 -4.88 -1.32 5.61
CA LEU A 55 -4.21 -0.14 5.08
C LEU A 55 -5.18 1.05 4.92
N MET A 56 -6.40 0.81 4.46
CA MET A 56 -7.43 1.85 4.35
C MET A 56 -7.86 2.40 5.70
N ARG A 57 -8.08 1.50 6.67
CA ARG A 57 -8.43 1.88 8.05
C ARG A 57 -7.30 2.67 8.73
N ASP A 58 -6.07 2.37 8.36
CA ASP A 58 -4.87 3.06 8.83
C ASP A 58 -4.55 4.30 7.97
N GLU A 59 -5.45 4.73 7.07
CA GLU A 59 -5.31 5.91 6.21
C GLU A 59 -4.09 5.89 5.29
N LEU A 60 -3.52 4.72 5.01
CA LEU A 60 -2.37 4.54 4.09
C LEU A 60 -2.80 4.29 2.65
N ALA A 61 -4.03 3.84 2.45
CA ALA A 61 -4.62 3.63 1.13
C ALA A 61 -6.05 4.14 1.11
N THR A 62 -6.57 4.49 -0.05
CA THR A 62 -7.98 4.85 -0.23
C THR A 62 -8.47 4.34 -1.57
N SER A 63 -9.78 4.05 -1.66
CA SER A 63 -10.39 3.84 -2.97
C SER A 63 -10.35 5.13 -3.76
N ASP A 64 -10.14 5.03 -5.07
CA ASP A 64 -10.27 6.16 -5.99
C ASP A 64 -11.73 6.64 -6.06
N ALA A 65 -11.91 7.94 -6.26
CA ALA A 65 -13.24 8.57 -6.26
C ALA A 65 -14.05 8.28 -7.54
N ILE A 66 -13.37 7.89 -8.62
CA ILE A 66 -13.95 7.63 -9.95
C ILE A 66 -14.09 6.13 -10.18
N ASP A 67 -13.10 5.34 -9.72
CA ASP A 67 -13.13 3.87 -9.83
C ASP A 67 -12.94 3.21 -8.45
N GLU A 68 -14.02 2.68 -7.88
CA GLU A 68 -14.01 1.98 -6.58
C GLU A 68 -13.14 0.71 -6.56
N ARG A 69 -12.76 0.19 -7.73
CA ARG A 69 -11.85 -0.95 -7.84
C ARG A 69 -10.40 -0.52 -7.72
N LEU A 70 -10.10 0.74 -8.00
CA LEU A 70 -8.77 1.30 -7.87
C LEU A 70 -8.54 1.72 -6.41
N VAL A 71 -7.40 1.34 -5.88
CA VAL A 71 -6.91 1.71 -4.56
C VAL A 71 -5.60 2.45 -4.73
N VAL A 72 -5.57 3.71 -4.30
CA VAL A 72 -4.40 4.58 -4.41
C VAL A 72 -3.78 4.77 -3.03
N LEU A 73 -2.47 5.05 -3.02
CA LEU A 73 -1.77 5.43 -1.80
C LEU A 73 -2.18 6.85 -1.38
N THR A 74 -2.26 7.07 -0.07
CA THR A 74 -2.48 8.42 0.47
C THR A 74 -1.15 9.15 0.65
N ASP A 75 -1.20 10.47 0.85
CA ASP A 75 -0.03 11.26 1.22
C ASP A 75 0.65 10.74 2.49
N ALA A 76 -0.12 10.16 3.42
CA ALA A 76 0.42 9.57 4.64
C ALA A 76 1.29 8.34 4.34
N ALA A 77 0.90 7.49 3.38
CA ALA A 77 1.73 6.38 2.94
C ALA A 77 3.00 6.85 2.22
N ILE A 78 2.90 7.88 1.38
CA ILE A 78 4.06 8.46 0.69
C ILE A 78 5.07 8.99 1.72
N ALA A 79 4.60 9.77 2.70
CA ALA A 79 5.44 10.29 3.78
C ALA A 79 6.08 9.17 4.63
N LEU A 80 5.36 8.06 4.85
CA LEU A 80 5.88 6.91 5.59
C LEU A 80 7.07 6.25 4.88
N PHE A 81 7.00 6.11 3.56
CA PHE A 81 8.11 5.61 2.75
C PHE A 81 9.31 6.56 2.75
N ASP A 82 9.08 7.85 2.58
CA ASP A 82 10.17 8.83 2.51
C ASP A 82 10.91 8.91 3.87
N PHE A 83 10.19 8.72 4.98
CA PHE A 83 10.77 8.62 6.32
C PHE A 83 11.58 7.32 6.52
N GLU A 84 11.14 6.19 5.99
CA GLU A 84 11.91 4.94 6.00
C GLU A 84 13.21 5.10 5.22
N HIS A 85 13.15 5.63 3.99
CA HIS A 85 14.33 5.80 3.15
C HIS A 85 15.36 6.75 3.79
N THR A 86 14.89 7.85 4.37
CA THR A 86 15.76 8.81 5.07
C THR A 86 16.46 8.18 6.28
N ASN A 87 15.78 7.33 7.06
CA ASN A 87 16.41 6.65 8.19
C ASN A 87 17.39 5.54 7.75
N THR A 88 17.16 4.93 6.60
CA THR A 88 18.06 3.91 6.03
C THR A 88 19.34 4.55 5.46
N GLU A 89 19.26 5.77 4.89
CA GLU A 89 20.44 6.47 4.34
C GLU A 89 21.37 7.10 5.40
N VAL A 90 20.88 7.39 6.61
CA VAL A 90 21.70 7.99 7.68
C VAL A 90 22.51 6.93 8.48
N GLY A 91 22.32 5.63 8.16
CA GLY A 91 22.93 4.50 8.87
C GLY A 91 24.08 3.79 8.16
N SER A 92 24.74 4.39 7.15
CA SER A 92 25.92 3.81 6.46
C SER A 92 27.20 4.58 6.70
#